data_AF-A0A7X6YGL1-F1
#
_entry.id   AF-A0A7X6YGL1-F1
#
_cell.length_a   1.000
_cell.length_b   1.000
_cell.length_c   1.000
_cell.angle_alpha   90.00
_cell.angle_beta   90.00
_cell.angle_gamma   90.00
#
_symmetry.space_group_name_H-M   'P 1'
#
loop_
_entity.id
_entity.type
_entity.pdbx_description
1 polymer ?
#
loop_
_entity_poly.entity_id
_entity_poly.type
_entity_poly.pdbx_seq_one_letter_code
_entity_poly.pdbx_strand_id
1 'polypeptide(L)'
;MKRRGRLREYLAAAVALLSGPTFLFSEDVVINEVQTANTGTLRDEDGDTSDWIEVLNRGAVPVDLAGWGLSDRADAPMKWRFPAWTLEPGERRLVFASGKDRTNVLDAAVLASPKDVPGLVLWLRAGSAGYSAGDRVPVWPDLSGAGNSATQTVANAQPVWIADALNGRPAVRFAKASAQQLLLPTAGFTGMTSLRDFSIVMVCRWGGQTVSGLFGAWGASQNAHFEINAGGQLRLRVAALDSIRSDGVMAVNAWCQVAGLMNSAGDTPDARLFRDGILRGSMERDPGAAVLVGYTTLAIGNSDSTTRFFDGDIAEVLIFNRALPSVEREAVERHLAVHYGLLYQARPAVPELHANFSLSADGEPLLLTRPDGAQADAVTVPALPGGAAYGRMPDGSGAFAFFAVPTPGATNTAQAYGAPVAPPSFSHERGLYDEPFTLTLSHNDPAADIYCTLDGSQPAATNGLLYAGPLTISTTTVVRAVAVKEGALPTRAVATHTYLFLESVL
;
A
#
# COMPACT_ATOMS: atom_id res chain seq x y z
N MET A 1 -7.52 68.34 63.56
CA MET A 1 -8.64 68.70 62.64
C MET A 1 -8.23 68.25 61.23
N LYS A 2 -8.84 67.17 60.70
CA LYS A 2 -9.90 67.17 59.64
C LYS A 2 -9.35 67.68 58.30
N ARG A 3 -9.45 67.03 57.13
CA ARG A 3 -10.32 65.95 56.58
C ARG A 3 -9.75 65.54 55.19
N ARG A 4 -9.79 64.25 54.79
CA ARG A 4 -10.65 63.63 53.72
C ARG A 4 -10.58 64.36 52.36
N GLY A 5 -10.38 63.76 51.18
CA GLY A 5 -10.55 62.39 50.68
C GLY A 5 -11.39 62.39 49.39
N ARG A 6 -10.95 61.65 48.33
CA ARG A 6 -11.69 61.18 47.13
C ARG A 6 -12.11 62.27 46.10
N LEU A 7 -12.19 62.07 44.77
CA LEU A 7 -12.52 60.89 43.96
C LEU A 7 -12.14 61.10 42.46
N ARG A 8 -11.56 60.07 41.82
CA ARG A 8 -11.63 59.58 40.41
C ARG A 8 -11.60 60.54 39.20
N GLU A 9 -10.69 60.24 38.27
CA GLU A 9 -11.01 59.99 36.84
C GLU A 9 -9.91 59.12 36.19
N TYR A 10 -10.32 58.09 35.46
CA TYR A 10 -9.48 57.17 34.69
C TYR A 10 -9.35 57.71 33.25
N LEU A 11 -8.15 57.71 32.66
CA LEU A 11 -8.00 57.56 31.21
C LEU A 11 -6.68 56.85 30.88
N ALA A 12 -6.81 55.81 30.05
CA ALA A 12 -5.75 54.94 29.58
C ALA A 12 -4.83 55.63 28.56
N ALA A 13 -3.52 55.36 28.63
CA ALA A 13 -2.58 55.65 27.56
C ALA A 13 -2.19 54.32 26.89
N ALA A 14 -2.52 54.19 25.62
CA ALA A 14 -2.24 53.03 24.78
C ALA A 14 -0.73 52.93 24.48
N VAL A 15 -0.16 51.74 24.68
CA VAL A 15 1.14 51.35 24.14
C VAL A 15 0.90 50.86 22.70
N ALA A 16 1.36 51.63 21.72
CA ALA A 16 1.39 51.18 20.33
C ALA A 16 2.49 50.12 20.18
N LEU A 17 2.10 48.86 20.01
CA LEU A 17 2.96 47.81 19.48
C LEU A 17 3.21 48.11 18.00
N LEU A 18 4.47 48.39 17.65
CA LEU A 18 4.95 48.46 16.27
C LEU A 18 4.79 47.07 15.63
N SER A 19 3.72 46.88 14.86
CA SER A 19 3.62 45.81 13.88
C SER A 19 4.57 46.14 12.74
N GLY A 20 5.72 45.45 12.68
CA GLY A 20 6.53 45.40 11.47
C GLY A 20 5.68 44.90 10.28
N PRO A 21 6.03 45.26 9.04
CA PRO A 21 5.32 44.75 7.88
C PRO A 21 5.40 43.22 7.87
N THR A 22 4.24 42.57 7.90
CA THR A 22 4.09 41.16 7.57
C THR A 22 4.51 41.02 6.11
N PHE A 23 5.68 40.44 5.87
CA PHE A 23 6.03 39.98 4.52
C PHE A 23 5.04 38.87 4.17
N LEU A 24 4.09 39.16 3.30
CA LEU A 24 3.28 38.15 2.63
C LEU A 24 4.22 37.39 1.71
N PHE A 25 4.73 36.24 2.16
CA PHE A 25 5.33 35.30 1.23
C PHE A 25 4.22 34.84 0.28
N SER A 26 4.46 35.01 -1.02
CA SER A 26 3.55 34.55 -2.07
C SER A 26 3.33 33.02 -1.99
N GLU A 27 4.33 32.29 -1.48
CA GLU A 27 4.31 30.84 -1.32
C GLU A 27 3.99 30.44 0.13
N ASP A 28 2.79 29.90 0.34
CA ASP A 28 2.26 29.55 1.66
C ASP A 28 1.76 28.09 1.66
N VAL A 29 2.72 27.17 1.72
CA VAL A 29 2.47 25.74 1.86
C VAL A 29 2.69 25.34 3.31
N VAL A 30 1.78 24.55 3.86
CA VAL A 30 1.77 24.12 5.26
C VAL A 30 1.53 22.62 5.38
N ILE A 31 1.89 22.04 6.53
CA ILE A 31 1.49 20.68 6.88
C ILE A 31 0.03 20.72 7.31
N ASN A 32 -0.82 19.90 6.69
CA ASN A 32 -2.28 19.94 6.88
C ASN A 32 -2.80 18.76 7.70
N GLU A 33 -2.37 17.54 7.39
CA GLU A 33 -2.79 16.33 8.10
C GLU A 33 -1.65 15.31 8.08
N VAL A 34 -1.52 14.54 9.16
CA VAL A 34 -0.50 13.50 9.33
C VAL A 34 -1.15 12.29 9.98
N GLN A 35 -0.80 11.11 9.50
CA GLN A 35 -1.13 9.86 10.16
C GLN A 35 0.12 9.03 10.38
N THR A 36 0.33 8.66 11.65
CA THR A 36 1.31 7.65 12.07
C THR A 36 0.58 6.34 12.37
N ALA A 37 1.21 5.20 12.12
CA ALA A 37 0.61 3.88 12.31
C ALA A 37 -0.71 3.71 11.53
N ASN A 38 -0.64 3.95 10.22
CA ASN A 38 -1.75 3.73 9.29
C ASN A 38 -2.18 2.25 9.29
N THR A 39 -3.43 1.98 9.66
CA THR A 39 -3.98 0.62 9.72
C THR A 39 -4.83 0.25 8.48
N GLY A 40 -4.63 0.96 7.37
CA GLY A 40 -5.32 0.70 6.10
C GLY A 40 -6.24 1.81 5.61
N THR A 41 -6.13 3.03 6.15
CA THR A 41 -6.88 4.19 5.64
C THR A 41 -6.43 4.58 4.24
N LEU A 42 -5.12 4.52 4.00
CA LEU A 42 -4.50 4.68 2.69
C LEU A 42 -3.54 3.51 2.46
N ARG A 43 -3.48 2.99 1.23
CA ARG A 43 -2.44 2.04 0.83
C ARG A 43 -1.64 2.69 -0.28
N ASP A 44 -0.33 2.55 -0.21
CA ASP A 44 0.53 3.04 -1.27
C ASP A 44 0.48 2.14 -2.51
N GLU A 45 1.33 2.45 -3.48
CA GLU A 45 1.35 1.80 -4.78
C GLU A 45 1.79 0.32 -4.67
N ASP A 46 2.44 -0.01 -3.56
CA ASP A 46 2.88 -1.34 -3.18
C ASP A 46 1.83 -2.13 -2.38
N GLY A 47 0.78 -1.47 -1.92
CA GLY A 47 -0.24 -2.03 -1.04
C GLY A 47 0.09 -1.90 0.44
N ASP A 48 1.19 -1.24 0.78
CA ASP A 48 1.66 -1.08 2.14
C ASP A 48 0.86 0.03 2.82
N THR A 49 0.64 -0.12 4.13
CA THR A 49 -0.06 0.87 4.96
C THR A 49 0.95 1.81 5.60
N SER A 50 1.72 2.50 4.76
CA SER A 50 2.75 3.46 5.19
C SER A 50 2.14 4.66 5.90
N ASP A 51 2.91 5.27 6.81
CA ASP A 51 2.61 6.60 7.35
C ASP A 51 2.51 7.61 6.21
N TRP A 52 1.75 8.67 6.40
CA TRP A 52 1.61 9.70 5.37
C TRP A 52 1.46 11.10 5.96
N ILE A 53 1.90 12.05 5.16
CA ILE A 53 1.93 13.48 5.42
C ILE A 53 1.18 14.15 4.27
N GLU A 54 0.25 15.03 4.60
CA GLU A 54 -0.40 15.91 3.65
C GLU A 54 0.13 17.34 3.83
N VAL A 55 0.57 17.94 2.72
CA VAL A 55 0.85 19.38 2.63
C VAL A 55 -0.25 20.08 1.83
N LEU A 56 -0.53 21.34 2.15
CA LEU A 56 -1.58 22.15 1.53
C LEU A 56 -1.02 23.52 1.15
N ASN A 57 -1.25 23.96 -0.08
CA ASN A 57 -1.06 25.37 -0.44
C ASN A 57 -2.28 26.17 0.02
N ARG A 58 -2.13 26.92 1.13
CA ARG A 58 -3.19 27.82 1.65
C ARG A 58 -3.09 29.24 1.10
N GLY A 59 -2.06 29.51 0.28
CA GLY A 59 -1.84 30.78 -0.38
C GLY A 59 -2.80 31.02 -1.55
N ALA A 60 -2.71 32.22 -2.13
CA ALA A 60 -3.55 32.64 -3.25
C ALA A 60 -2.90 32.46 -4.64
N VAL A 61 -1.66 31.96 -4.70
CA VAL A 61 -0.96 31.69 -5.96
C VAL A 61 -0.42 30.26 -6.02
N PRO A 62 -0.17 29.72 -7.23
CA PRO A 62 0.47 28.42 -7.38
C PRO A 62 1.89 28.42 -6.80
N VAL A 63 2.32 27.30 -6.22
CA VAL A 63 3.66 27.12 -5.63
C VAL A 63 4.32 25.89 -6.23
N ASP A 64 5.52 26.05 -6.81
CA ASP A 64 6.35 24.90 -7.21
C ASP A 64 7.11 24.36 -5.98
N LEU A 65 6.90 23.08 -5.68
CA LEU A 65 7.56 22.39 -4.57
C LEU A 65 9.01 21.98 -4.88
N ALA A 66 9.54 22.23 -6.07
CA ALA A 66 10.91 21.89 -6.43
C ALA A 66 11.93 22.32 -5.35
N GLY A 67 12.58 21.34 -4.71
CA GLY A 67 13.63 21.59 -3.72
C GLY A 67 13.16 21.95 -2.30
N TRP A 68 11.84 22.06 -2.06
CA TRP A 68 11.28 22.10 -0.72
C TRP A 68 11.68 20.84 0.06
N GLY A 69 11.83 20.95 1.37
CA GLY A 69 12.27 19.86 2.24
C GLY A 69 11.21 19.37 3.22
N LEU A 70 11.15 18.05 3.44
CA LEU A 70 10.50 17.43 4.60
C LEU A 70 11.54 16.79 5.51
N SER A 71 11.30 16.84 6.81
CA SER A 71 12.15 16.16 7.79
C SER A 71 11.43 15.84 9.09
N ASP A 72 11.77 14.69 9.65
CA ASP A 72 11.46 14.24 11.02
C ASP A 72 12.49 14.73 12.06
N ARG A 73 13.45 15.57 11.63
CA ARG A 73 14.64 15.94 12.41
C ARG A 73 14.96 17.43 12.32
N ALA A 74 14.95 18.09 13.48
CA ALA A 74 15.29 19.51 13.58
C ALA A 74 16.76 19.82 13.21
N ASP A 75 17.67 18.87 13.41
CA ASP A 75 19.11 19.01 13.05
C ASP A 75 19.39 18.70 11.57
N ALA A 76 18.41 18.20 10.84
CA ALA A 76 18.49 17.90 9.41
C ALA A 76 17.18 18.31 8.69
N PRO A 77 16.83 19.61 8.63
CA PRO A 77 15.49 20.10 8.23
C PRO A 77 15.12 19.87 6.75
N MET A 78 16.00 19.27 5.95
CA MET A 78 15.78 18.93 4.54
C MET A 78 16.19 17.48 4.23
N LYS A 79 15.86 16.54 5.12
CA LYS A 79 16.21 15.12 5.00
C LYS A 79 15.69 14.49 3.70
N TRP A 80 14.50 14.87 3.28
CA TRP A 80 13.93 14.52 1.98
C TRP A 80 13.55 15.79 1.22
N ARG A 81 13.66 15.77 -0.12
CA ARG A 81 13.33 16.91 -0.97
C ARG A 81 12.21 16.57 -1.95
N PHE A 82 11.25 17.47 -2.06
CA PHE A 82 10.20 17.37 -3.06
C PHE A 82 10.78 17.47 -4.48
N PRO A 83 10.23 16.69 -5.43
CA PRO A 83 10.43 16.95 -6.85
C PRO A 83 9.71 18.23 -7.28
N ALA A 84 9.95 18.67 -8.52
CA ALA A 84 9.17 19.73 -9.14
C ALA A 84 7.70 19.32 -9.24
N TRP A 85 6.83 20.13 -8.66
CA TRP A 85 5.39 19.95 -8.70
C TRP A 85 4.70 21.24 -8.31
N THR A 86 3.86 21.77 -9.19
CA THR A 86 3.05 22.96 -8.90
C THR A 86 1.81 22.56 -8.10
N LEU A 87 1.71 23.05 -6.86
CA LEU A 87 0.47 23.04 -6.07
C LEU A 87 -0.33 24.32 -6.36
N GLU A 88 -1.52 24.18 -6.93
CA GLU A 88 -2.47 25.27 -7.08
C GLU A 88 -3.01 25.77 -5.73
N PRO A 89 -3.56 27.00 -5.64
CA PRO A 89 -4.23 27.49 -4.43
C PRO A 89 -5.31 26.53 -3.93
N GLY A 90 -5.22 26.12 -2.66
CA GLY A 90 -6.11 25.14 -2.04
C GLY A 90 -5.85 23.68 -2.41
N GLU A 91 -4.86 23.41 -3.27
CA GLU A 91 -4.44 22.05 -3.60
C GLU A 91 -3.55 21.46 -2.50
N ARG A 92 -3.68 20.15 -2.31
CA ARG A 92 -2.99 19.35 -1.31
C ARG A 92 -2.20 18.24 -1.96
N ARG A 93 -1.09 17.86 -1.33
CA ARG A 93 -0.22 16.77 -1.79
C ARG A 93 0.10 15.80 -0.67
N LEU A 94 -0.11 14.53 -0.95
CA LEU A 94 0.27 13.42 -0.09
C LEU A 94 1.72 13.00 -0.34
N VAL A 95 2.42 12.69 0.75
CA VAL A 95 3.75 12.09 0.80
C VAL A 95 3.70 10.96 1.82
N PHE A 96 3.97 9.74 1.38
CA PHE A 96 4.18 8.60 2.27
C PHE A 96 5.53 8.74 2.99
N ALA A 97 5.52 8.69 4.32
CA ALA A 97 6.72 8.54 5.12
C ALA A 97 7.06 7.04 5.24
N SER A 98 7.48 6.44 4.12
CA SER A 98 7.67 4.98 4.02
C SER A 98 9.14 4.54 4.04
N GLY A 99 10.10 5.47 4.10
CA GLY A 99 11.51 5.15 3.96
C GLY A 99 11.98 4.78 2.54
N LYS A 100 11.10 4.79 1.53
CA LYS A 100 11.39 4.24 0.19
C LYS A 100 12.13 5.22 -0.73
N ASP A 101 12.15 6.51 -0.40
CA ASP A 101 12.83 7.58 -1.17
C ASP A 101 12.45 7.61 -2.66
N ARG A 102 11.14 7.61 -2.94
CA ARG A 102 10.60 7.60 -4.32
C ARG A 102 9.89 8.90 -4.61
N THR A 103 10.43 9.69 -5.52
CA THR A 103 9.78 10.93 -5.96
C THR A 103 8.91 10.71 -7.20
N ASN A 104 8.99 9.51 -7.80
CA ASN A 104 8.27 9.02 -8.98
C ASN A 104 7.84 10.11 -9.96
N VAL A 105 8.67 11.11 -10.22
CA VAL A 105 8.36 12.09 -11.27
C VAL A 105 8.36 11.29 -12.55
N LEU A 106 7.16 10.90 -12.98
CA LEU A 106 6.93 10.40 -14.30
C LEU A 106 7.16 11.63 -15.17
N ASP A 107 8.42 11.88 -15.52
CA ASP A 107 8.69 12.53 -16.79
C ASP A 107 7.85 11.75 -17.79
N ALA A 108 6.98 12.47 -18.46
CA ALA A 108 5.86 11.98 -19.26
C ALA A 108 6.28 11.14 -20.49
N ALA A 109 7.40 10.42 -20.44
CA ALA A 109 7.79 9.45 -21.42
C ALA A 109 7.02 8.16 -21.18
N VAL A 110 5.95 7.97 -21.97
CA VAL A 110 5.50 6.63 -22.33
C VAL A 110 6.74 5.83 -22.73
N LEU A 111 7.03 4.75 -21.99
CA LEU A 111 8.12 3.83 -22.32
C LEU A 111 8.07 3.52 -23.82
N ALA A 112 9.16 3.76 -24.56
CA ALA A 112 9.15 3.58 -26.01
C ALA A 112 9.05 2.09 -26.37
N SER A 113 9.74 1.23 -25.62
CA SER A 113 9.67 -0.22 -25.77
C SER A 113 9.82 -0.94 -24.41
N PRO A 114 9.13 -2.08 -24.21
CA PRO A 114 9.40 -2.96 -23.07
C PRO A 114 10.87 -3.38 -22.94
N LYS A 115 11.65 -3.36 -24.03
CA LYS A 115 13.10 -3.62 -24.03
C LYS A 115 13.92 -2.63 -23.22
N ASP A 116 13.40 -1.42 -23.05
CA ASP A 116 14.11 -0.36 -22.33
C ASP A 116 14.06 -0.60 -20.81
N VAL A 117 13.25 -1.56 -20.34
CA VAL A 117 13.19 -1.97 -18.94
C VAL A 117 14.16 -3.12 -18.69
N PRO A 118 15.13 -2.96 -17.75
CA PRO A 118 16.10 -4.00 -17.44
C PRO A 118 15.44 -5.33 -17.03
N GLY A 119 16.08 -6.44 -17.41
CA GLY A 119 15.66 -7.78 -16.98
C GLY A 119 14.58 -8.43 -17.84
N LEU A 120 14.15 -7.83 -18.96
CA LEU A 120 13.23 -8.48 -19.90
C LEU A 120 13.87 -9.74 -20.51
N VAL A 121 13.23 -10.90 -20.31
CA VAL A 121 13.73 -12.21 -20.77
C VAL A 121 12.73 -12.96 -21.66
N LEU A 122 11.49 -12.49 -21.74
CA LEU A 122 10.51 -12.99 -22.72
C LEU A 122 9.64 -11.83 -23.16
N TRP A 123 9.47 -11.69 -24.47
CA TRP A 123 8.52 -10.76 -25.04
C TRP A 123 7.81 -11.38 -26.24
N LEU A 124 6.56 -11.80 -26.04
CA LEU A 124 5.71 -12.37 -27.08
C LEU A 124 4.60 -11.38 -27.42
N ARG A 125 4.51 -10.93 -28.67
CA ARG A 125 3.44 -10.02 -29.13
C ARG A 125 2.73 -10.57 -30.34
N ALA A 126 1.41 -10.63 -30.37
CA ALA A 126 0.68 -11.30 -31.45
C ALA A 126 0.92 -10.65 -32.82
N GLY A 127 1.15 -9.33 -32.84
CA GLY A 127 1.40 -8.57 -34.07
C GLY A 127 2.84 -8.63 -34.60
N SER A 128 3.73 -9.46 -34.05
CA SER A 128 5.12 -9.56 -34.54
C SER A 128 5.35 -10.71 -35.50
N ALA A 129 4.45 -11.70 -35.55
CA ALA A 129 4.55 -12.82 -36.47
C ALA A 129 3.63 -12.56 -37.67
N GLY A 130 4.15 -12.72 -38.90
CA GLY A 130 3.45 -12.44 -40.15
C GLY A 130 2.32 -13.42 -40.49
N TYR A 131 1.48 -13.74 -39.50
CA TYR A 131 0.31 -14.59 -39.64
C TYR A 131 -0.89 -13.81 -40.20
N SER A 132 -1.78 -14.54 -40.85
CA SER A 132 -3.09 -14.08 -41.31
C SER A 132 -4.20 -14.60 -40.39
N ALA A 133 -5.38 -14.00 -40.50
CA ALA A 133 -6.55 -14.38 -39.68
C ALA A 133 -6.88 -15.88 -39.84
N GLY A 134 -6.90 -16.61 -38.73
CA GLY A 134 -7.21 -18.05 -38.69
C GLY A 134 -6.00 -18.97 -38.81
N ASP A 135 -4.81 -18.45 -39.06
CA ASP A 135 -3.59 -19.25 -39.09
C ASP A 135 -3.32 -19.93 -37.75
N ARG A 136 -2.80 -21.16 -37.80
CA ARG A 136 -2.24 -21.81 -36.62
C ARG A 136 -0.90 -21.15 -36.27
N VAL A 137 -0.63 -21.04 -34.97
CA VAL A 137 0.61 -20.45 -34.44
C VAL A 137 1.52 -21.58 -33.94
N PRO A 138 2.41 -22.15 -34.79
CA PRO A 138 3.41 -23.12 -34.36
C PRO A 138 4.56 -22.49 -33.57
N VAL A 139 4.82 -21.20 -33.78
CA VAL A 139 5.90 -20.45 -33.14
C VAL A 139 5.40 -19.06 -32.82
N TRP A 140 5.59 -18.61 -31.58
CA TRP A 140 5.44 -17.22 -31.18
C TRP A 140 6.84 -16.66 -30.91
N PRO A 141 7.39 -15.82 -31.82
CA PRO A 141 8.75 -15.33 -31.69
C PRO A 141 8.96 -14.47 -30.45
N ASP A 142 10.05 -14.73 -29.74
CA ASP A 142 10.53 -13.89 -28.66
C ASP A 142 11.24 -12.64 -29.20
N LEU A 143 10.73 -11.48 -28.81
CA LEU A 143 11.24 -10.18 -29.18
C LEU A 143 12.27 -9.65 -28.20
N SER A 144 12.41 -10.22 -27.00
CA SER A 144 13.29 -9.69 -25.93
C SER A 144 14.77 -9.67 -26.34
N GLY A 145 15.17 -10.60 -27.20
CA GLY A 145 16.57 -10.86 -27.56
C GLY A 145 17.20 -12.03 -26.79
N ALA A 146 16.48 -12.62 -25.83
CA ALA A 146 16.93 -13.80 -25.09
C ALA A 146 16.77 -15.12 -25.88
N GLY A 147 15.96 -15.14 -26.94
CA GLY A 147 15.78 -16.32 -27.80
C GLY A 147 14.79 -17.33 -27.22
N ASN A 148 13.90 -16.92 -26.33
CA ASN A 148 12.96 -17.77 -25.61
C ASN A 148 11.63 -17.97 -26.36
N SER A 149 11.68 -18.12 -27.69
CA SER A 149 10.46 -18.22 -28.52
C SER A 149 9.58 -19.40 -28.08
N ALA A 150 8.26 -19.17 -28.00
CA ALA A 150 7.32 -20.21 -27.60
C ALA A 150 6.92 -21.06 -28.82
N THR A 151 6.80 -22.38 -28.67
CA THR A 151 6.58 -23.29 -29.80
C THR A 151 5.53 -24.37 -29.51
N GLN A 152 4.89 -24.89 -30.56
CA GLN A 152 3.98 -26.04 -30.47
C GLN A 152 4.05 -26.85 -31.76
N THR A 153 4.52 -28.09 -31.65
CA THR A 153 4.71 -28.98 -32.81
C THR A 153 3.45 -29.76 -33.17
N VAL A 154 2.52 -29.94 -32.23
CA VAL A 154 1.27 -30.67 -32.46
C VAL A 154 0.21 -29.73 -33.04
N ALA A 155 -0.13 -29.93 -34.31
CA ALA A 155 -1.02 -29.04 -35.07
C ALA A 155 -2.36 -28.72 -34.37
N ASN A 156 -3.02 -29.71 -33.78
CA ASN A 156 -4.30 -29.48 -33.08
C ASN A 156 -4.14 -28.66 -31.81
N ALA A 157 -2.99 -28.77 -31.13
CA ALA A 157 -2.66 -28.00 -29.92
C ALA A 157 -2.06 -26.62 -30.23
N GLN A 158 -1.79 -26.29 -31.50
CA GLN A 158 -1.37 -24.94 -31.87
C GLN A 158 -2.55 -23.97 -31.70
N PRO A 159 -2.37 -22.85 -30.98
CA PRO A 159 -3.39 -21.81 -30.91
C PRO A 159 -3.58 -21.13 -32.27
N VAL A 160 -4.59 -20.28 -32.37
CA VAL A 160 -5.00 -19.64 -33.62
C VAL A 160 -4.74 -18.14 -33.54
N TRP A 161 -4.13 -17.58 -34.58
CA TRP A 161 -3.94 -16.14 -34.70
C TRP A 161 -5.25 -15.48 -35.15
N ILE A 162 -5.62 -14.38 -34.50
CA ILE A 162 -6.83 -13.62 -34.80
C ILE A 162 -6.49 -12.16 -35.11
N ALA A 163 -7.00 -11.66 -36.24
CA ALA A 163 -6.92 -10.24 -36.60
C ALA A 163 -7.84 -9.39 -35.73
N ASP A 164 -7.50 -8.11 -35.55
CA ASP A 164 -8.38 -7.07 -35.02
C ASP A 164 -9.11 -7.42 -33.71
N ALA A 165 -8.46 -8.21 -32.86
CA ALA A 165 -9.05 -8.74 -31.63
C ALA A 165 -9.24 -7.66 -30.54
N LEU A 166 -8.37 -6.64 -30.52
CA LEU A 166 -8.37 -5.56 -29.55
C LEU A 166 -8.01 -4.23 -30.24
N ASN A 167 -9.01 -3.40 -30.52
CA ASN A 167 -8.83 -2.06 -31.11
C ASN A 167 -7.94 -2.06 -32.38
N GLY A 168 -8.19 -2.99 -33.31
CA GLY A 168 -7.41 -3.13 -34.54
C GLY A 168 -6.05 -3.81 -34.36
N ARG A 169 -5.77 -4.40 -33.19
CA ARG A 169 -4.57 -5.19 -32.93
C ARG A 169 -4.90 -6.68 -32.82
N PRO A 170 -4.00 -7.56 -33.27
CA PRO A 170 -4.23 -8.99 -33.25
C PRO A 170 -4.01 -9.60 -31.86
N ALA A 171 -4.45 -10.85 -31.70
CA ALA A 171 -4.18 -11.68 -30.54
C ALA A 171 -4.00 -13.15 -30.94
N VAL A 172 -3.58 -13.97 -29.99
CA VAL A 172 -3.49 -15.44 -30.11
C VAL A 172 -4.60 -16.06 -29.28
N ARG A 173 -5.49 -16.79 -29.92
CA ARG A 173 -6.64 -17.48 -29.32
C ARG A 173 -6.26 -18.91 -28.91
N PHE A 174 -6.53 -19.22 -27.65
CA PHE A 174 -6.38 -20.54 -27.05
C PHE A 174 -7.76 -21.12 -26.74
N ALA A 175 -7.97 -22.36 -27.17
CA ALA A 175 -9.17 -23.13 -26.91
C ALA A 175 -8.84 -24.29 -25.97
N LYS A 176 -9.43 -24.25 -24.77
CA LYS A 176 -9.22 -25.28 -23.73
C LYS A 176 -9.63 -26.68 -24.23
N ALA A 177 -10.73 -26.76 -24.98
CA ALA A 177 -11.25 -28.02 -25.52
C ALA A 177 -10.27 -28.72 -26.51
N SER A 178 -9.31 -27.98 -27.07
CA SER A 178 -8.29 -28.52 -27.99
C SER A 178 -6.90 -28.63 -27.35
N ALA A 179 -6.81 -28.50 -26.02
CA ALA A 179 -5.54 -28.52 -25.28
C ALA A 179 -4.49 -27.55 -25.86
N GLN A 180 -4.94 -26.38 -26.34
CA GLN A 180 -4.06 -25.43 -27.01
C GLN A 180 -3.11 -24.75 -26.02
N GLN A 181 -1.83 -24.73 -26.36
CA GLN A 181 -0.76 -24.13 -25.56
C GLN A 181 0.50 -23.92 -26.41
N LEU A 182 1.40 -23.06 -25.95
CA LEU A 182 2.75 -22.90 -26.50
C LEU A 182 3.79 -23.20 -25.43
N LEU A 183 4.78 -24.03 -25.75
CA LEU A 183 5.85 -24.44 -24.85
C LEU A 183 7.03 -23.47 -24.94
N LEU A 184 7.54 -23.06 -23.79
CA LEU A 184 8.77 -22.28 -23.68
C LEU A 184 9.98 -23.23 -23.51
N PRO A 185 11.20 -22.83 -23.92
CA PRO A 185 12.39 -23.65 -23.70
C PRO A 185 12.62 -23.88 -22.20
N THR A 186 12.63 -25.12 -21.73
CA THR A 186 12.81 -25.43 -20.29
C THR A 186 14.27 -25.59 -19.91
N ALA A 187 15.03 -26.40 -20.66
CA ALA A 187 16.46 -26.60 -20.46
C ALA A 187 17.33 -25.45 -21.01
N GLY A 188 16.73 -24.53 -21.77
CA GLY A 188 17.42 -23.44 -22.48
C GLY A 188 16.78 -22.06 -22.29
N PHE A 189 15.95 -21.89 -21.26
CA PHE A 189 15.39 -20.58 -20.94
C PHE A 189 16.54 -19.63 -20.60
N THR A 190 16.81 -18.66 -21.46
CA THR A 190 17.96 -17.78 -21.33
C THR A 190 17.61 -16.55 -20.50
N GLY A 191 18.51 -16.14 -19.61
CA GLY A 191 18.38 -14.92 -18.82
C GLY A 191 17.64 -15.07 -17.48
N MET A 192 17.11 -16.25 -17.15
CA MET A 192 16.43 -16.52 -15.88
C MET A 192 16.78 -17.92 -15.37
N THR A 193 16.96 -18.10 -14.06
CA THR A 193 17.36 -19.38 -13.45
C THR A 193 16.40 -19.88 -12.38
N SER A 194 15.49 -19.04 -11.91
CA SER A 194 14.47 -19.39 -10.92
C SER A 194 13.21 -18.54 -11.10
N LEU A 195 12.11 -18.96 -10.49
CA LEU A 195 10.87 -18.18 -10.37
C LEU A 195 10.77 -17.49 -9.00
N ARG A 196 11.91 -17.25 -8.33
CA ARG A 196 11.91 -16.59 -7.02
C ARG A 196 11.81 -15.07 -7.13
N ASP A 197 12.44 -14.50 -8.15
CA ASP A 197 12.44 -13.07 -8.44
C ASP A 197 12.03 -12.86 -9.90
N PHE A 198 10.76 -12.61 -10.15
CA PHE A 198 10.27 -12.40 -11.51
C PHE A 198 9.01 -11.54 -11.55
N SER A 199 8.74 -10.97 -12.71
CA SER A 199 7.47 -10.34 -13.03
C SER A 199 6.95 -10.91 -14.34
N ILE A 200 5.66 -11.24 -14.37
CA ILE A 200 4.94 -11.56 -15.60
C ILE A 200 3.84 -10.52 -15.80
N VAL A 201 3.75 -9.95 -16.99
CA VAL A 201 2.70 -8.99 -17.39
C VAL A 201 2.07 -9.48 -18.68
N MET A 202 0.75 -9.52 -18.75
CA MET A 202 0.01 -10.04 -19.91
C MET A 202 -1.19 -9.17 -20.24
N VAL A 203 -1.48 -9.05 -21.54
CA VAL A 203 -2.74 -8.48 -22.05
C VAL A 203 -3.61 -9.64 -22.52
N CYS A 204 -4.73 -9.89 -21.84
CA CYS A 204 -5.55 -11.06 -22.11
C CYS A 204 -7.05 -10.79 -21.98
N ARG A 205 -7.84 -11.70 -22.56
CA ARG A 205 -9.29 -11.77 -22.48
C ARG A 205 -9.70 -13.20 -22.14
N TRP A 206 -10.34 -13.37 -20.99
CA TRP A 206 -10.75 -14.69 -20.51
C TRP A 206 -12.13 -15.10 -21.05
N GLY A 207 -12.26 -16.32 -21.56
CA GLY A 207 -13.50 -16.87 -22.11
C GLY A 207 -14.53 -17.34 -21.08
N GLY A 208 -14.18 -17.40 -19.79
CA GLY A 208 -15.10 -17.73 -18.70
C GLY A 208 -15.17 -19.20 -18.27
N GLN A 209 -14.20 -20.04 -18.65
CA GLN A 209 -14.14 -21.46 -18.26
C GLN A 209 -13.56 -21.70 -16.86
N THR A 210 -14.00 -22.77 -16.19
CA THR A 210 -13.50 -23.13 -14.85
C THR A 210 -12.03 -23.60 -14.90
N VAL A 211 -11.16 -22.85 -14.19
CA VAL A 211 -9.69 -22.92 -14.18
C VAL A 211 -9.04 -22.74 -15.56
N SER A 212 -8.36 -21.61 -15.78
CA SER A 212 -7.71 -21.27 -17.05
C SER A 212 -6.26 -20.81 -16.81
N GLY A 213 -5.28 -21.58 -17.27
CA GLY A 213 -3.86 -21.30 -17.03
C GLY A 213 -3.25 -20.34 -18.04
N LEU A 214 -2.82 -19.15 -17.61
CA LEU A 214 -2.17 -18.17 -18.49
C LEU A 214 -0.70 -18.53 -18.71
N PHE A 215 0.00 -18.86 -17.62
CA PHE A 215 1.37 -19.36 -17.61
C PHE A 215 1.52 -20.49 -16.59
N GLY A 216 2.38 -21.46 -16.93
CA GLY A 216 2.68 -22.58 -16.06
C GLY A 216 4.13 -23.00 -16.15
N ALA A 217 4.66 -23.45 -15.01
CA ALA A 217 5.87 -24.24 -14.94
C ALA A 217 5.61 -25.46 -14.06
N TRP A 218 5.88 -26.67 -14.54
CA TRP A 218 5.63 -27.89 -13.76
C TRP A 218 6.70 -28.96 -14.02
N GLY A 219 6.88 -29.81 -13.02
CA GLY A 219 7.80 -30.94 -13.02
C GLY A 219 7.33 -32.03 -12.06
N ALA A 220 8.21 -32.96 -11.71
CA ALA A 220 7.85 -34.11 -10.87
C ALA A 220 7.46 -33.72 -9.43
N SER A 221 8.02 -32.64 -8.89
CA SER A 221 7.88 -32.27 -7.47
C SER A 221 7.54 -30.80 -7.22
N GLN A 222 7.48 -29.97 -8.26
CA GLN A 222 7.28 -28.53 -8.14
C GLN A 222 6.40 -28.00 -9.26
N ASN A 223 5.50 -27.06 -8.91
CA ASN A 223 4.65 -26.36 -9.86
C ASN A 223 4.62 -24.86 -9.54
N ALA A 224 4.51 -24.05 -10.59
CA ALA A 224 4.23 -22.63 -10.54
C ALA A 224 3.14 -22.30 -11.56
N HIS A 225 2.17 -21.47 -11.16
CA HIS A 225 0.96 -21.21 -11.92
C HIS A 225 0.66 -19.72 -11.86
N PHE A 226 0.45 -19.11 -13.02
CA PHE A 226 -0.28 -17.85 -13.14
C PHE A 226 -1.56 -18.16 -13.91
N GLU A 227 -2.68 -18.18 -13.20
CA GLU A 227 -3.93 -18.74 -13.71
C GLU A 227 -5.15 -17.97 -13.21
N ILE A 228 -6.28 -18.21 -13.85
CA ILE A 228 -7.61 -17.81 -13.40
C ILE A 228 -8.22 -19.05 -12.74
N ASN A 229 -8.60 -18.96 -11.47
CA ASN A 229 -9.11 -20.11 -10.72
C ASN A 229 -10.56 -20.44 -11.09
N ALA A 230 -11.13 -21.51 -10.49
CA ALA A 230 -12.52 -21.93 -10.77
C ALA A 230 -13.56 -20.87 -10.39
N GLY A 231 -13.24 -19.98 -9.44
CA GLY A 231 -14.09 -18.86 -9.03
C GLY A 231 -13.87 -17.60 -9.88
N GLY A 232 -13.03 -17.64 -10.92
CA GLY A 232 -12.73 -16.49 -11.78
C GLY A 232 -11.71 -15.50 -11.22
N GLN A 233 -11.09 -15.77 -10.08
CA GLN A 233 -10.05 -14.90 -9.52
C GLN A 233 -8.71 -15.18 -10.18
N LEU A 234 -7.91 -14.13 -10.39
CA LEU A 234 -6.51 -14.28 -10.75
C LEU A 234 -5.78 -14.95 -9.58
N ARG A 235 -4.84 -15.85 -9.88
CA ARG A 235 -4.11 -16.63 -8.90
C ARG A 235 -2.66 -16.80 -9.33
N LEU A 236 -1.75 -16.57 -8.39
CA LEU A 236 -0.33 -16.88 -8.53
C LEU A 236 0.06 -17.90 -7.45
N ARG A 237 0.82 -18.91 -7.87
CA ARG A 237 1.45 -19.92 -7.00
C ARG A 237 2.85 -20.15 -7.49
N VAL A 238 3.82 -20.26 -6.58
CA VAL A 238 5.22 -20.58 -6.92
C VAL A 238 5.81 -21.52 -5.87
N ALA A 239 6.00 -22.79 -6.25
CA ALA A 239 6.62 -23.80 -5.40
C ALA A 239 5.99 -23.90 -3.99
N ALA A 240 6.72 -23.48 -2.94
CA ALA A 240 6.28 -23.53 -1.54
C ALA A 240 5.38 -22.36 -1.12
N LEU A 241 5.32 -21.30 -1.93
CA LEU A 241 4.27 -20.30 -1.83
C LEU A 241 2.95 -21.03 -2.12
N ASP A 242 1.98 -20.86 -1.22
CA ASP A 242 0.61 -21.27 -1.51
C ASP A 242 0.02 -20.37 -2.62
N SER A 243 -1.30 -20.31 -2.72
CA SER A 243 -2.00 -19.57 -3.76
C SER A 243 -2.39 -18.19 -3.27
N ILE A 244 -1.76 -17.15 -3.82
CA ILE A 244 -2.28 -15.79 -3.71
C ILE A 244 -3.43 -15.63 -4.69
N ARG A 245 -4.48 -14.91 -4.31
CA ARG A 245 -5.69 -14.71 -5.13
C ARG A 245 -6.04 -13.23 -5.18
N SER A 246 -6.54 -12.76 -6.31
CA SER A 246 -7.08 -11.41 -6.44
C SER A 246 -8.36 -11.23 -5.63
N ASP A 247 -8.57 -10.03 -5.10
CA ASP A 247 -9.88 -9.53 -4.72
C ASP A 247 -10.74 -9.36 -5.99
N GLY A 248 -11.97 -9.85 -5.92
CA GLY A 248 -12.86 -9.91 -7.07
C GLY A 248 -12.42 -10.86 -8.19
N VAL A 249 -13.30 -10.98 -9.18
CA VAL A 249 -13.19 -11.93 -10.29
C VAL A 249 -12.90 -11.22 -11.60
N MET A 250 -12.23 -11.88 -12.53
CA MET A 250 -12.03 -11.40 -13.89
C MET A 250 -13.37 -11.36 -14.63
N ALA A 251 -13.59 -10.29 -15.39
CA ALA A 251 -14.77 -10.18 -16.25
C ALA A 251 -14.64 -11.13 -17.44
N VAL A 252 -15.67 -11.93 -17.67
CA VAL A 252 -15.73 -12.84 -18.82
C VAL A 252 -15.84 -12.02 -20.11
N ASN A 253 -15.08 -12.41 -21.13
CA ASN A 253 -15.04 -11.78 -22.44
C ASN A 253 -14.59 -10.31 -22.46
N ALA A 254 -13.98 -9.82 -21.38
CA ALA A 254 -13.40 -8.48 -21.31
C ALA A 254 -11.87 -8.55 -21.42
N TRP A 255 -11.30 -7.59 -22.14
CA TRP A 255 -9.85 -7.39 -22.19
C TRP A 255 -9.37 -6.66 -20.93
N CYS A 256 -8.24 -7.11 -20.40
CA CYS A 256 -7.58 -6.47 -19.27
C CYS A 256 -6.07 -6.72 -19.30
N GLN A 257 -5.36 -5.97 -18.47
CA GLN A 257 -3.98 -6.26 -18.14
C GLN A 257 -3.93 -7.03 -16.83
N VAL A 258 -3.09 -8.06 -16.77
CA VAL A 258 -2.83 -8.80 -15.54
C VAL A 258 -1.34 -8.90 -15.31
N ALA A 259 -0.93 -8.78 -14.05
CA ALA A 259 0.46 -8.99 -13.66
C ALA A 259 0.57 -9.86 -12.41
N GLY A 260 1.63 -10.65 -12.37
CA GLY A 260 2.06 -11.43 -11.20
C GLY A 260 3.52 -11.12 -10.93
N LEU A 261 3.85 -10.81 -9.67
CA LEU A 261 5.20 -10.52 -9.23
C LEU A 261 5.57 -11.46 -8.09
N MET A 262 6.81 -11.91 -8.11
CA MET A 262 7.49 -12.56 -7.00
C MET A 262 8.78 -11.81 -6.72
N ASN A 263 8.95 -11.41 -5.48
CA ASN A 263 10.16 -10.84 -4.95
C ASN A 263 10.58 -11.68 -3.74
N SER A 264 11.65 -12.44 -3.86
CA SER A 264 12.24 -13.21 -2.77
C SER A 264 13.49 -12.55 -2.19
N ALA A 265 13.91 -11.42 -2.77
CA ALA A 265 15.06 -10.66 -2.30
C ALA A 265 14.73 -9.89 -1.01
N GLY A 266 15.67 -9.91 -0.05
CA GLY A 266 15.55 -9.19 1.22
C GLY A 266 14.91 -10.00 2.35
N ASP A 267 14.68 -9.34 3.49
CA ASP A 267 14.16 -9.96 4.71
C ASP A 267 12.64 -10.21 4.67
N THR A 268 11.93 -9.63 3.70
CA THR A 268 10.47 -9.70 3.55
C THR A 268 10.08 -10.13 2.13
N PRO A 269 10.16 -11.43 1.79
CA PRO A 269 9.69 -11.95 0.51
C PRO A 269 8.21 -11.65 0.28
N ASP A 270 7.86 -11.20 -0.91
CA ASP A 270 6.49 -10.82 -1.24
C ASP A 270 6.05 -11.27 -2.65
N ALA A 271 4.78 -11.60 -2.75
CA ALA A 271 4.11 -12.00 -3.98
C ALA A 271 2.92 -11.08 -4.22
N ARG A 272 2.74 -10.56 -5.44
CA ARG A 272 1.68 -9.59 -5.75
C ARG A 272 0.96 -9.90 -7.06
N LEU A 273 -0.34 -9.62 -7.08
CA LEU A 273 -1.22 -9.70 -8.24
C LEU A 273 -1.78 -8.33 -8.56
N PHE A 274 -1.71 -7.94 -9.83
CA PHE A 274 -2.32 -6.73 -10.33
C PHE A 274 -3.29 -7.02 -11.46
N ARG A 275 -4.33 -6.19 -11.56
CA ARG A 275 -5.24 -6.14 -12.69
C ARG A 275 -5.50 -4.69 -13.06
N ASP A 276 -5.24 -4.36 -14.31
CA ASP A 276 -5.37 -3.00 -14.86
C ASP A 276 -4.62 -1.95 -14.02
N GLY A 277 -3.39 -2.29 -13.59
CA GLY A 277 -2.53 -1.44 -12.78
C GLY A 277 -2.83 -1.46 -11.27
N ILE A 278 -3.98 -1.97 -10.87
CA ILE A 278 -4.44 -1.97 -9.47
C ILE A 278 -4.00 -3.25 -8.77
N LEU A 279 -3.42 -3.12 -7.56
CA LEU A 279 -3.11 -4.27 -6.71
C LEU A 279 -4.41 -4.98 -6.31
N ARG A 280 -4.48 -6.28 -6.58
CA ARG A 280 -5.64 -7.12 -6.26
C ARG A 280 -5.34 -8.19 -5.24
N GLY A 281 -4.08 -8.53 -5.00
CA GLY A 281 -3.75 -9.50 -3.96
C GLY A 281 -2.26 -9.49 -3.66
N SER A 282 -1.92 -9.74 -2.40
CA SER A 282 -0.54 -9.83 -1.95
C SER A 282 -0.37 -10.93 -0.89
N MET A 283 0.86 -11.40 -0.71
CA MET A 283 1.25 -12.30 0.37
C MET A 283 2.74 -12.14 0.67
N GLU A 284 3.09 -12.02 1.95
CA GLU A 284 4.49 -11.99 2.40
C GLU A 284 4.95 -13.40 2.75
N ARG A 285 5.50 -14.13 1.78
CA ARG A 285 5.99 -15.50 1.98
C ARG A 285 7.01 -15.91 0.93
N ASP A 286 8.07 -16.58 1.37
CA ASP A 286 9.11 -17.12 0.49
C ASP A 286 8.57 -18.31 -0.35
N PRO A 287 8.74 -18.31 -1.69
CA PRO A 287 8.41 -19.47 -2.53
C PRO A 287 9.34 -20.68 -2.35
N GLY A 288 10.41 -20.56 -1.58
CA GLY A 288 11.46 -21.57 -1.49
C GLY A 288 12.34 -21.59 -2.75
N ALA A 289 12.93 -22.74 -3.09
CA ALA A 289 13.99 -22.80 -4.10
C ALA A 289 13.54 -22.42 -5.54
N ALA A 290 12.33 -22.83 -5.95
CA ALA A 290 11.71 -22.54 -7.26
C ALA A 290 12.67 -22.47 -8.48
N VAL A 291 13.67 -23.35 -8.55
CA VAL A 291 14.73 -23.29 -9.56
C VAL A 291 14.20 -23.80 -10.90
N LEU A 292 14.48 -23.08 -12.00
CA LEU A 292 13.92 -23.40 -13.30
C LEU A 292 14.27 -24.80 -13.79
N VAL A 293 15.49 -25.27 -13.51
CA VAL A 293 15.94 -26.62 -13.89
C VAL A 293 15.15 -27.75 -13.19
N GLY A 294 14.37 -27.42 -12.15
CA GLY A 294 13.45 -28.35 -11.49
C GLY A 294 12.13 -28.54 -12.24
N TYR A 295 11.78 -27.66 -13.17
CA TYR A 295 10.59 -27.78 -14.01
C TYR A 295 10.94 -28.46 -15.34
N THR A 296 10.12 -29.45 -15.73
CA THR A 296 10.29 -30.13 -17.02
C THR A 296 9.57 -29.39 -18.15
N THR A 297 8.55 -28.60 -17.81
CA THR A 297 7.73 -27.88 -18.79
C THR A 297 7.45 -26.46 -18.32
N LEU A 298 7.57 -25.51 -19.24
CA LEU A 298 7.09 -24.14 -19.14
C LEU A 298 6.13 -23.90 -20.30
N ALA A 299 4.99 -23.24 -20.07
CA ALA A 299 4.00 -23.02 -21.10
C ALA A 299 3.26 -21.68 -20.97
N ILE A 300 2.84 -21.15 -22.11
CA ILE A 300 1.82 -20.11 -22.25
C ILE A 300 0.51 -20.78 -22.68
N GLY A 301 -0.59 -20.39 -22.04
CA GLY A 301 -1.91 -20.96 -22.31
C GLY A 301 -2.18 -22.28 -21.58
N ASN A 302 -1.36 -22.63 -20.59
CA ASN A 302 -1.59 -23.77 -19.71
C ASN A 302 -0.85 -23.61 -18.37
N SER A 303 -1.42 -24.11 -17.27
CA SER A 303 -0.79 -24.11 -15.94
C SER A 303 -0.62 -25.49 -15.30
N ASP A 304 -0.95 -26.58 -16.00
CA ASP A 304 -0.63 -27.94 -15.55
C ASP A 304 -0.40 -28.90 -16.73
N SER A 305 -0.26 -30.20 -16.46
CA SER A 305 0.04 -31.18 -17.50
C SER A 305 -1.18 -31.64 -18.32
N THR A 306 -2.42 -31.40 -17.88
CA THR A 306 -3.58 -32.13 -18.45
C THR A 306 -4.93 -31.41 -18.47
N THR A 307 -5.18 -30.40 -17.63
CA THR A 307 -6.55 -29.88 -17.44
C THR A 307 -6.70 -28.37 -17.38
N ARG A 308 -5.61 -27.62 -17.19
CA ARG A 308 -5.64 -26.17 -16.94
C ARG A 308 -5.25 -25.33 -18.15
N PHE A 309 -5.64 -25.78 -19.34
CA PHE A 309 -5.50 -24.98 -20.54
C PHE A 309 -6.30 -23.68 -20.45
N PHE A 310 -5.77 -22.62 -21.04
CA PHE A 310 -6.44 -21.35 -21.18
C PHE A 310 -7.59 -21.47 -22.18
N ASP A 311 -8.66 -20.73 -21.89
CA ASP A 311 -9.74 -20.51 -22.84
C ASP A 311 -9.93 -19.00 -22.98
N GLY A 312 -9.55 -18.45 -24.13
CA GLY A 312 -9.54 -17.00 -24.34
C GLY A 312 -8.46 -16.54 -25.30
N ASP A 313 -8.19 -15.23 -25.27
CA ASP A 313 -7.26 -14.55 -26.17
C ASP A 313 -6.11 -13.92 -25.37
N ILE A 314 -4.88 -14.02 -25.87
CA ILE A 314 -3.68 -13.35 -25.30
C ILE A 314 -3.06 -12.50 -26.41
N ALA A 315 -2.92 -11.19 -26.17
CA ALA A 315 -2.35 -10.26 -27.15
C ALA A 315 -0.83 -10.07 -26.96
N GLU A 316 -0.37 -10.07 -25.71
CA GLU A 316 1.03 -9.82 -25.36
C GLU A 316 1.42 -10.48 -24.03
N VAL A 317 2.67 -10.96 -23.94
CA VAL A 317 3.28 -11.56 -22.75
C VAL A 317 4.68 -10.98 -22.56
N LEU A 318 4.95 -10.49 -21.36
CA LEU A 318 6.26 -10.01 -20.93
C LEU A 318 6.67 -10.79 -19.67
N ILE A 319 7.91 -11.30 -19.64
CA ILE A 319 8.52 -11.84 -18.41
C ILE A 319 9.84 -11.12 -18.15
N PHE A 320 10.00 -10.66 -16.91
CA PHE A 320 11.22 -10.06 -16.39
C PHE A 320 11.84 -10.99 -15.35
N ASN A 321 13.17 -11.14 -15.36
CA ASN A 321 13.94 -11.96 -14.42
C ASN A 321 14.19 -11.30 -13.06
N ARG A 322 13.30 -10.39 -12.67
CA ARG A 322 13.29 -9.68 -11.40
C ARG A 322 11.88 -9.21 -11.06
N ALA A 323 11.62 -8.95 -9.79
CA ALA A 323 10.46 -8.18 -9.38
C ALA A 323 10.60 -6.75 -9.92
N LEU A 324 9.62 -6.28 -10.70
CA LEU A 324 9.60 -4.91 -11.17
C LEU A 324 9.17 -4.00 -10.02
N PRO A 325 9.96 -2.98 -9.66
CA PRO A 325 9.50 -1.91 -8.80
C PRO A 325 8.31 -1.21 -9.46
N SER A 326 7.50 -0.57 -8.62
CA SER A 326 6.20 0.00 -8.98
C SER A 326 6.29 0.97 -10.16
N VAL A 327 7.33 1.78 -10.23
CA VAL A 327 7.59 2.73 -11.34
C VAL A 327 7.73 2.01 -12.68
N GLU A 328 8.59 1.01 -12.74
CA GLU A 328 8.86 0.30 -13.99
C GLU A 328 7.66 -0.57 -14.38
N ARG A 329 7.00 -1.21 -13.41
CA ARG A 329 5.75 -1.94 -13.64
C ARG A 329 4.70 -1.01 -14.25
N GLU A 330 4.45 0.15 -13.64
CA GLU A 330 3.46 1.11 -14.12
C GLU A 330 3.83 1.69 -15.49
N ALA A 331 5.12 1.89 -15.77
CA ALA A 331 5.59 2.29 -17.10
C ALA A 331 5.28 1.22 -18.16
N VAL A 332 5.50 -0.07 -17.84
CA VAL A 332 5.15 -1.20 -18.72
C VAL A 332 3.64 -1.30 -18.91
N GLU A 333 2.85 -1.27 -17.84
CA GLU A 333 1.39 -1.37 -17.92
C GLU A 333 0.76 -0.17 -18.66
N ARG A 334 1.33 1.03 -18.52
CA ARG A 334 0.91 2.21 -19.30
C ARG A 334 1.29 2.08 -20.77
N HIS A 335 2.50 1.58 -21.09
CA HIS A 335 2.90 1.30 -22.46
C HIS A 335 1.89 0.36 -23.14
N LEU A 336 1.56 -0.75 -22.48
CA LEU A 336 0.59 -1.72 -22.97
C LEU A 336 -0.81 -1.12 -23.09
N ALA A 337 -1.25 -0.33 -22.11
CA ALA A 337 -2.55 0.34 -22.17
C ALA A 337 -2.67 1.27 -23.38
N VAL A 338 -1.67 2.13 -23.59
CA VAL A 338 -1.61 3.07 -24.72
C VAL A 338 -1.52 2.29 -26.02
N HIS A 339 -0.69 1.25 -26.08
CA HIS A 339 -0.60 0.37 -27.24
C HIS A 339 -2.00 -0.16 -27.57
N TYR A 340 -2.62 -0.90 -26.66
CA TYR A 340 -3.89 -1.60 -26.94
C TYR A 340 -5.17 -0.76 -26.82
N GLY A 341 -5.08 0.52 -26.46
CA GLY A 341 -6.25 1.37 -26.24
C GLY A 341 -7.14 0.86 -25.10
N LEU A 342 -6.52 0.31 -24.04
CA LEU A 342 -7.25 -0.14 -22.86
C LEU A 342 -7.52 1.02 -21.91
N LEU A 343 -8.66 0.96 -21.22
CA LEU A 343 -8.91 1.83 -20.07
C LEU A 343 -7.96 1.42 -18.95
N TYR A 344 -6.81 2.09 -18.88
CA TYR A 344 -5.97 2.04 -17.69
C TYR A 344 -6.68 2.85 -16.62
N GLN A 345 -7.19 2.19 -15.58
CA GLN A 345 -7.57 2.89 -14.35
C GLN A 345 -6.27 3.39 -13.74
N ALA A 346 -5.81 4.54 -14.23
CA ALA A 346 -4.71 5.24 -13.65
C ALA A 346 -5.00 5.34 -12.14
N ARG A 347 -4.13 4.74 -11.31
CA ARG A 347 -3.79 5.42 -10.06
C ARG A 347 -3.57 6.89 -10.41
N PRO A 348 -4.06 7.84 -9.59
CA PRO A 348 -4.11 9.24 -9.98
C PRO A 348 -2.83 9.61 -10.72
N ALA A 349 -2.94 10.34 -11.83
CA ALA A 349 -1.82 10.72 -12.71
C ALA A 349 -0.71 11.56 -12.02
N VAL A 350 -0.80 11.62 -10.70
CA VAL A 350 -0.04 12.29 -9.67
C VAL A 350 0.78 11.18 -8.98
N PRO A 351 2.09 11.09 -9.24
CA PRO A 351 2.90 10.03 -8.69
C PRO A 351 2.89 9.99 -7.17
N GLU A 352 2.80 8.80 -6.58
CA GLU A 352 2.94 8.68 -5.12
C GLU A 352 4.35 9.09 -4.70
N LEU A 353 4.44 10.00 -3.74
CA LEU A 353 5.71 10.49 -3.20
C LEU A 353 6.04 9.70 -1.93
N HIS A 354 7.27 9.22 -1.82
CA HIS A 354 7.78 8.51 -0.66
C HIS A 354 9.01 9.22 -0.12
N ALA A 355 8.91 9.72 1.11
CA ALA A 355 10.06 10.21 1.84
C ALA A 355 11.04 9.08 2.16
N ASN A 356 12.29 9.43 2.42
CA ASN A 356 13.36 8.51 2.85
C ASN A 356 13.35 8.23 4.36
N PHE A 357 12.23 8.52 5.04
CA PHE A 357 12.03 8.29 6.46
C PHE A 357 10.61 7.82 6.75
N SER A 358 10.40 7.30 7.96
CA SER A 358 9.11 6.93 8.52
C SER A 358 8.87 7.66 9.82
N LEU A 359 7.61 7.75 10.24
CA LEU A 359 7.26 8.49 11.44
C LEU A 359 7.24 7.58 12.67
N SER A 360 7.72 8.09 13.80
CA SER A 360 7.66 7.47 15.11
C SER A 360 6.25 7.49 15.67
N ALA A 361 5.76 6.33 16.10
CA ALA A 361 4.48 6.21 16.80
C ALA A 361 4.48 6.87 18.19
N ASP A 362 5.66 7.16 18.76
CA ASP A 362 5.80 7.83 20.06
C ASP A 362 5.78 9.37 19.94
N GLY A 363 5.71 9.88 18.71
CA GLY A 363 5.70 11.31 18.40
C GLY A 363 7.08 11.89 18.13
N GLU A 364 7.14 12.90 17.25
CA GLU A 364 8.38 13.54 16.79
C GLU A 364 8.11 14.88 16.07
N PRO A 365 9.13 15.73 15.83
CA PRO A 365 8.96 16.94 15.05
C PRO A 365 8.87 16.62 13.56
N LEU A 366 7.92 17.22 12.84
CA LEU A 366 7.83 17.22 11.39
C LEU A 366 8.00 18.66 10.88
N LEU A 367 8.96 18.85 9.99
CA LEU A 367 9.33 20.16 9.44
C LEU A 367 9.06 20.19 7.94
N LEU A 368 8.51 21.32 7.47
CA LEU A 368 8.44 21.70 6.08
C LEU A 368 9.33 22.92 5.86
N THR A 369 10.30 22.82 4.96
CA THR A 369 11.35 23.83 4.76
C THR A 369 11.37 24.31 3.31
N ARG A 370 11.41 25.63 3.10
CA ARG A 370 11.53 26.26 1.77
C ARG A 370 12.91 26.01 1.15
N PRO A 371 13.07 26.07 -0.19
CA PRO A 371 14.35 25.84 -0.86
C PRO A 371 15.49 26.75 -0.41
N ASP A 372 15.18 27.95 0.10
CA ASP A 372 16.14 28.92 0.65
C ASP A 372 16.67 28.55 2.06
N GLY A 373 16.15 27.48 2.67
CA GLY A 373 16.51 27.05 4.01
C GLY A 373 15.59 27.57 5.11
N ALA A 374 14.65 28.47 4.81
CA ALA A 374 13.71 28.99 5.80
C ALA A 374 12.62 27.96 6.13
N GLN A 375 12.29 27.80 7.41
CA GLN A 375 11.16 26.96 7.82
C GLN A 375 9.84 27.54 7.29
N ALA A 376 9.09 26.74 6.52
CA ALA A 376 7.75 27.08 6.06
C ALA A 376 6.69 26.78 7.13
N ASP A 377 6.76 25.57 7.70
CA ASP A 377 5.87 25.11 8.76
C ASP A 377 6.57 24.04 9.61
N ALA A 378 6.06 23.84 10.82
CA ALA A 378 6.47 22.71 11.66
C ALA A 378 5.34 22.29 12.59
N VAL A 379 5.26 20.99 12.84
CA VAL A 379 4.35 20.40 13.82
C VAL A 379 5.09 19.38 14.65
N THR A 380 4.83 19.33 15.95
CA THR A 380 5.22 18.17 16.77
C THR A 380 4.09 17.17 16.67
N VAL A 381 4.30 16.09 15.92
CA VAL A 381 3.34 15.00 15.77
C VAL A 381 3.28 14.27 17.11
N PRO A 382 2.12 14.24 17.80
CA PRO A 382 1.99 13.50 19.05
C PRO A 382 1.95 12.00 18.77
N ALA A 383 2.07 11.18 19.81
CA ALA A 383 1.76 9.77 19.70
C ALA A 383 0.29 9.59 19.27
N LEU A 384 0.04 8.87 18.16
CA LEU A 384 -1.30 8.61 17.65
C LEU A 384 -1.69 7.14 17.83
N PRO A 385 -2.91 6.85 18.31
CA PRO A 385 -3.47 5.51 18.21
C PRO A 385 -3.53 5.06 16.74
N GLY A 386 -3.27 3.77 16.49
CA GLY A 386 -3.30 3.23 15.13
C GLY A 386 -4.63 3.52 14.41
N GLY A 387 -4.52 4.06 13.19
CA GLY A 387 -5.66 4.46 12.36
C GLY A 387 -6.19 5.88 12.60
N ALA A 388 -5.72 6.60 13.62
CA ALA A 388 -6.05 8.00 13.83
C ALA A 388 -5.15 8.94 13.01
N ALA A 389 -5.53 10.22 12.92
CA ALA A 389 -4.73 11.27 12.30
C ALA A 389 -4.68 12.54 13.17
N TYR A 390 -3.72 13.39 12.85
CA TYR A 390 -3.51 14.69 13.46
C TYR A 390 -3.47 15.74 12.36
N GLY A 391 -4.42 16.67 12.35
CA GLY A 391 -4.54 17.64 11.27
C GLY A 391 -5.14 18.97 11.70
N ARG A 392 -4.99 19.98 10.85
CA ARG A 392 -5.50 21.34 11.09
C ARG A 392 -7.01 21.39 10.89
N MET A 393 -7.72 22.05 11.81
CA MET A 393 -9.15 22.35 11.66
C MET A 393 -9.45 23.82 11.99
N PRO A 394 -9.90 24.64 11.03
CA PRO A 394 -10.06 24.34 9.59
C PRO A 394 -8.72 24.13 8.87
N ASP A 395 -8.74 23.52 7.69
CA ASP A 395 -7.58 23.27 6.84
C ASP A 395 -6.63 24.47 6.72
N GLY A 396 -5.34 24.18 6.75
CA GLY A 396 -4.23 25.13 6.54
C GLY A 396 -4.07 26.25 7.57
N SER A 397 -5.11 26.58 8.34
CA SER A 397 -5.15 27.78 9.19
C SER A 397 -5.51 27.48 10.65
N GLY A 398 -6.20 26.36 10.88
CA GLY A 398 -6.61 25.92 12.19
C GLY A 398 -5.47 25.39 13.05
N ALA A 399 -5.78 25.27 14.35
CA ALA A 399 -4.97 24.49 15.27
C ALA A 399 -5.05 23.00 14.89
N PHE A 400 -4.01 22.24 15.21
CA PHE A 400 -4.05 20.80 15.04
C PHE A 400 -5.00 20.16 16.08
N ALA A 401 -5.80 19.22 15.60
CA ALA A 401 -6.71 18.40 16.40
C ALA A 401 -6.54 16.92 16.04
N PHE A 402 -7.07 16.06 16.91
CA PHE A 402 -7.06 14.62 16.69
C PHE A 402 -8.30 14.19 15.91
N PHE A 403 -8.14 13.29 14.95
CA PHE A 403 -9.23 12.71 14.16
C PHE A 403 -9.23 11.19 14.28
N ALA A 404 -10.37 10.62 14.64
CA ALA A 404 -10.57 9.17 14.64
C ALA A 404 -10.75 8.61 13.21
N VAL A 405 -11.13 9.47 12.25
CA VAL A 405 -11.29 9.15 10.83
C VAL A 405 -10.40 10.11 10.05
N PRO A 406 -9.27 9.64 9.49
CA PRO A 406 -8.40 10.47 8.68
C PRO A 406 -9.04 10.87 7.35
N THR A 407 -8.56 11.96 6.76
CA THR A 407 -9.12 12.54 5.52
C THR A 407 -8.07 12.77 4.41
N PRO A 408 -7.25 11.75 4.05
CA PRO A 408 -6.18 11.93 3.07
C PRO A 408 -6.74 12.42 1.72
N GLY A 409 -6.19 13.53 1.21
CA GLY A 409 -6.60 14.13 -0.05
C GLY A 409 -7.94 14.87 0.01
N ALA A 410 -8.57 15.01 1.19
CA ALA A 410 -9.85 15.67 1.39
C ALA A 410 -9.74 16.79 2.44
N THR A 411 -10.82 17.55 2.62
CA THR A 411 -10.90 18.58 3.67
C THR A 411 -11.11 17.94 5.04
N ASN A 412 -10.46 18.45 6.08
CA ASN A 412 -10.56 17.98 7.46
C ASN A 412 -11.90 18.37 8.10
N THR A 413 -13.01 17.79 7.62
CA THR A 413 -14.37 18.03 8.14
C THR A 413 -14.81 17.01 9.19
N ALA A 414 -13.96 16.00 9.48
CA ALA A 414 -14.25 14.97 10.47
C ALA A 414 -14.38 15.57 11.88
N GLN A 415 -15.00 14.81 12.80
CA GLN A 415 -15.10 15.20 14.20
C GLN A 415 -13.70 15.35 14.80
N ALA A 416 -13.40 16.55 15.31
CA ALA A 416 -12.19 16.81 16.07
C ALA A 416 -12.34 16.34 17.52
N TYR A 417 -11.26 15.79 18.04
CA TYR A 417 -11.13 15.32 19.42
C TYR A 417 -9.95 16.01 20.12
N GLY A 418 -9.99 16.00 21.46
CA GLY A 418 -8.83 16.28 22.30
C GLY A 418 -7.83 15.13 22.32
N ALA A 419 -6.70 15.33 23.01
CA ALA A 419 -5.66 14.31 23.12
C ALA A 419 -6.21 12.98 23.68
N PRO A 420 -5.70 11.84 23.18
CA PRO A 420 -6.03 10.55 23.78
C PRO A 420 -5.58 10.50 25.24
N VAL A 421 -6.33 9.77 26.05
CA VAL A 421 -5.98 9.54 27.47
C VAL A 421 -5.01 8.37 27.60
N ALA A 422 -4.16 8.43 28.63
CA ALA A 422 -3.21 7.37 28.95
C ALA A 422 -3.95 6.08 29.40
N PRO A 423 -3.32 4.90 29.31
CA PRO A 423 -3.91 3.69 29.86
C PRO A 423 -3.99 3.75 31.40
N PRO A 424 -4.96 3.05 32.03
CA PRO A 424 -5.02 2.91 33.48
C PRO A 424 -3.78 2.23 34.06
N SER A 425 -3.44 2.58 35.30
CA SER A 425 -2.38 1.94 36.10
C SER A 425 -2.95 0.86 37.02
N PHE A 426 -2.18 -0.21 37.21
CA PHE A 426 -2.53 -1.37 38.04
C PHE A 426 -1.72 -1.32 39.33
N SER A 427 -2.32 -1.66 40.48
CA SER A 427 -1.59 -1.67 41.76
C SER A 427 -0.71 -2.90 41.97
N HIS A 428 -0.86 -3.92 41.13
CA HIS A 428 -0.08 -5.16 41.18
C HIS A 428 0.49 -5.45 39.80
N GLU A 429 1.74 -5.92 39.78
CA GLU A 429 2.41 -6.35 38.56
C GLU A 429 1.85 -7.69 38.05
N ARG A 430 1.88 -7.91 36.75
CA ARG A 430 1.49 -9.20 36.15
C ARG A 430 2.45 -10.31 36.60
N GLY A 431 1.97 -11.54 36.71
CA GLY A 431 2.83 -12.65 37.09
C GLY A 431 2.12 -13.79 37.82
N LEU A 432 2.94 -14.59 38.51
CA LEU A 432 2.50 -15.72 39.33
C LEU A 432 2.15 -15.24 40.74
N TYR A 433 1.04 -15.76 41.26
CA TYR A 433 0.54 -15.48 42.60
C TYR A 433 0.04 -16.77 43.25
N ASP A 434 0.35 -16.93 44.54
CA ASP A 434 -0.05 -18.10 45.33
C ASP A 434 -1.23 -17.79 46.28
N GLU A 435 -1.53 -16.50 46.53
CA GLU A 435 -2.58 -16.06 47.44
C GLU A 435 -3.51 -15.02 46.76
N PRO A 436 -4.83 -15.05 47.03
CA PRO A 436 -5.76 -14.04 46.53
C PRO A 436 -5.38 -12.63 46.98
N PHE A 437 -5.60 -11.65 46.11
CA PHE A 437 -5.32 -10.25 46.41
C PHE A 437 -6.40 -9.31 45.87
N THR A 438 -6.33 -8.06 46.31
CA THR A 438 -7.22 -6.98 45.85
C THR A 438 -6.47 -6.11 44.85
N LEU A 439 -6.90 -6.16 43.59
CA LEU A 439 -6.40 -5.31 42.52
C LEU A 439 -7.15 -3.98 42.51
N THR A 440 -6.39 -2.89 42.44
CA THR A 440 -6.95 -1.56 42.21
C THR A 440 -6.45 -1.00 40.90
N LEU A 441 -7.37 -0.37 40.16
CA LEU A 441 -7.09 0.38 38.94
C LEU A 441 -7.16 1.87 39.25
N SER A 442 -6.30 2.66 38.61
CA SER A 442 -6.25 4.11 38.79
C SER A 442 -5.87 4.83 37.51
N HIS A 443 -6.23 6.11 37.42
CA HIS A 443 -5.85 6.99 36.31
C HIS A 443 -5.63 8.41 36.87
N ASN A 444 -4.65 9.13 36.30
CA ASN A 444 -4.26 10.45 36.81
C ASN A 444 -5.26 11.55 36.45
N ASP A 445 -6.10 11.33 35.42
CA ASP A 445 -7.20 12.21 35.06
C ASP A 445 -8.48 11.76 35.78
N PRO A 446 -9.00 12.54 36.75
CA PRO A 446 -10.21 12.20 37.51
C PRO A 446 -11.49 12.28 36.66
N ALA A 447 -11.44 12.87 35.46
CA ALA A 447 -12.56 12.91 34.53
C ALA A 447 -12.57 11.72 33.55
N ALA A 448 -11.63 10.79 33.66
CA ALA A 448 -11.59 9.58 32.84
C ALA A 448 -12.24 8.39 33.58
N ASP A 449 -13.21 7.76 32.94
CA ASP A 449 -13.82 6.52 33.40
C ASP A 449 -12.95 5.33 33.00
N ILE A 450 -12.77 4.38 33.91
CA ILE A 450 -12.01 3.14 33.65
C ILE A 450 -12.98 2.01 33.35
N TYR A 451 -12.83 1.36 32.20
CA TYR A 451 -13.55 0.15 31.83
C TYR A 451 -12.59 -1.04 31.77
N CYS A 452 -13.00 -2.19 32.32
CA CYS A 452 -12.17 -3.39 32.32
C CYS A 452 -12.93 -4.66 31.93
N THR A 453 -12.20 -5.67 31.46
CA THR A 453 -12.66 -7.03 31.18
C THR A 453 -11.77 -8.02 31.92
N LEU A 454 -12.33 -9.16 32.31
CA LEU A 454 -11.65 -10.21 33.11
C LEU A 454 -11.44 -11.51 32.32
N ASP A 455 -11.95 -11.57 31.10
CA ASP A 455 -11.92 -12.72 30.20
C ASP A 455 -10.91 -12.56 29.05
N GLY A 456 -10.11 -11.48 29.09
CA GLY A 456 -9.16 -11.14 28.03
C GLY A 456 -9.78 -10.49 26.78
N SER A 457 -11.10 -10.27 26.72
CA SER A 457 -11.74 -9.51 25.64
C SER A 457 -11.31 -8.03 25.65
N GLN A 458 -11.39 -7.33 24.52
CA GLN A 458 -10.98 -5.92 24.46
C GLN A 458 -11.98 -5.05 25.25
N PRO A 459 -11.53 -4.28 26.26
CA PRO A 459 -12.40 -3.42 27.03
C PRO A 459 -12.80 -2.17 26.23
N ALA A 460 -14.07 -1.79 26.34
CA ALA A 460 -14.64 -0.56 25.81
C ALA A 460 -15.83 -0.12 26.67
N ALA A 461 -16.32 1.10 26.50
CA ALA A 461 -17.51 1.59 27.22
C ALA A 461 -18.77 0.77 26.91
N THR A 462 -18.80 0.05 25.78
CA THR A 462 -19.96 -0.73 25.31
C THR A 462 -19.98 -2.18 25.81
N ASN A 463 -18.84 -2.74 26.22
CA ASN A 463 -18.72 -4.17 26.59
C ASN A 463 -17.93 -4.41 27.89
N GLY A 464 -17.22 -3.40 28.40
CA GLY A 464 -16.40 -3.48 29.60
C GLY A 464 -17.20 -3.17 30.86
N LEU A 465 -16.75 -3.71 31.98
CA LEU A 465 -17.23 -3.38 33.31
C LEU A 465 -16.70 -1.99 33.71
N LEU A 466 -17.59 -1.06 34.03
CA LEU A 466 -17.19 0.22 34.63
C LEU A 466 -16.57 -0.04 36.01
N TYR A 467 -15.31 0.34 36.18
CA TYR A 467 -14.57 0.12 37.41
C TYR A 467 -15.06 1.07 38.50
N ALA A 468 -15.84 0.53 39.43
CA ALA A 468 -16.44 1.27 40.55
C ALA A 468 -15.78 0.97 41.92
N GLY A 469 -14.81 0.05 41.97
CA GLY A 469 -14.13 -0.36 43.19
C GLY A 469 -13.16 -1.52 42.97
N PRO A 470 -12.36 -1.85 44.00
CA PRO A 470 -11.32 -2.86 43.88
C PRO A 470 -11.84 -4.23 43.43
N LEU A 471 -11.03 -4.94 42.65
CA LEU A 471 -11.32 -6.28 42.12
C LEU A 471 -10.62 -7.34 42.94
N THR A 472 -11.34 -8.36 43.41
CA THR A 472 -10.72 -9.53 44.05
C THR A 472 -10.22 -10.49 42.98
N ILE A 473 -8.92 -10.78 42.98
CA ILE A 473 -8.29 -11.76 42.09
C ILE A 473 -7.89 -12.98 42.93
N SER A 474 -8.56 -14.11 42.70
CA SER A 474 -8.35 -15.36 43.46
C SER A 474 -8.06 -16.57 42.57
N THR A 475 -8.09 -16.40 41.25
CA THR A 475 -7.82 -17.44 40.25
C THR A 475 -7.10 -16.81 39.07
N THR A 476 -6.57 -17.65 38.17
CA THR A 476 -5.98 -17.17 36.92
C THR A 476 -6.95 -16.26 36.17
N THR A 477 -6.56 -15.00 35.97
CA THR A 477 -7.43 -13.95 35.42
C THR A 477 -6.62 -13.04 34.52
N VAL A 478 -7.17 -12.73 33.34
CA VAL A 478 -6.61 -11.71 32.45
C VAL A 478 -7.42 -10.43 32.63
N VAL A 479 -6.81 -9.41 33.23
CA VAL A 479 -7.45 -8.11 33.40
C VAL A 479 -6.94 -7.17 32.32
N ARG A 480 -7.87 -6.69 31.49
CA ARG A 480 -7.60 -5.65 30.49
C ARG A 480 -8.38 -4.42 30.87
N ALA A 481 -7.77 -3.24 30.82
CA ALA A 481 -8.43 -1.99 31.18
C ALA A 481 -8.11 -0.86 30.20
N VAL A 482 -9.08 0.02 29.98
CA VAL A 482 -8.98 1.24 29.16
C VAL A 482 -9.57 2.42 29.91
N ALA A 483 -8.98 3.60 29.75
CA ALA A 483 -9.54 4.86 30.21
C ALA A 483 -10.32 5.51 29.06
N VAL A 484 -11.50 6.05 29.36
CA VAL A 484 -12.37 6.73 28.40
C VAL A 484 -12.76 8.08 28.99
N LYS A 485 -12.67 9.14 28.18
CA LYS A 485 -13.04 10.50 28.59
C LYS A 485 -13.85 11.15 27.47
N GLU A 486 -14.93 11.82 27.84
CA GLU A 486 -15.75 12.56 26.90
C GLU A 486 -14.92 13.61 26.15
N GLY A 487 -15.05 13.64 24.81
CA GLY A 487 -14.34 14.57 23.93
C GLY A 487 -12.86 14.23 23.67
N ALA A 488 -12.27 13.26 24.36
CA ALA A 488 -10.93 12.75 24.04
C ALA A 488 -10.96 11.80 22.84
N LEU A 489 -9.86 11.72 22.08
CA LEU A 489 -9.74 10.77 20.98
C LEU A 489 -9.93 9.34 21.51
N PRO A 490 -10.83 8.52 20.93
CA PRO A 490 -10.98 7.13 21.32
C PRO A 490 -9.65 6.38 21.17
N THR A 491 -9.12 5.91 22.30
CA THR A 491 -7.81 5.24 22.34
C THR A 491 -7.96 3.72 22.35
N ARG A 492 -6.99 3.02 21.74
CA ARG A 492 -6.77 1.57 21.88
C ARG A 492 -5.66 1.24 22.87
N ALA A 493 -5.17 2.22 23.63
CA ALA A 493 -4.17 2.00 24.68
C ALA A 493 -4.79 1.21 25.84
N VAL A 494 -4.76 -0.11 25.73
CA VAL A 494 -5.28 -1.06 26.73
C VAL A 494 -4.12 -1.53 27.60
N ALA A 495 -4.21 -1.28 28.90
CA ALA A 495 -3.30 -1.91 29.86
C ALA A 495 -3.78 -3.34 30.13
N THR A 496 -2.87 -4.31 30.02
CA THR A 496 -3.16 -5.73 30.17
C THR A 496 -2.23 -6.37 31.20
N HIS A 497 -2.83 -6.98 32.22
CA HIS A 497 -2.15 -7.74 33.25
C HIS A 497 -2.75 -9.14 33.34
N THR A 498 -1.90 -10.15 33.30
CA THR A 498 -2.28 -11.55 33.51
C THR A 498 -1.76 -11.99 34.87
N TYR A 499 -2.66 -12.48 35.70
CA TYR A 499 -2.36 -13.05 37.00
C TYR A 499 -2.58 -14.55 36.91
N LEU A 500 -1.56 -15.33 37.22
CA LEU A 500 -1.55 -16.77 37.11
C LEU A 500 -1.53 -17.39 38.50
N PHE A 501 -2.49 -18.28 38.77
CA PHE A 501 -2.56 -19.08 40.00
C PHE A 501 -2.37 -20.55 39.62
N LEU A 502 -1.29 -21.17 40.07
CA LEU A 502 -0.94 -22.54 39.66
C LEU A 502 -2.05 -23.56 39.96
N GLU A 503 -2.76 -23.39 41.06
CA GLU A 503 -3.90 -24.26 41.46
C GLU A 503 -5.13 -24.16 40.53
N SER A 504 -5.16 -23.18 39.63
CA SER A 504 -6.25 -22.98 38.66
C SER A 504 -5.90 -23.36 37.23
N VAL A 505 -4.68 -23.87 37.00
CA VAL A 505 -4.16 -24.28 35.67
C VAL A 505 -3.79 -25.78 35.65
N LEU A 506 -3.93 -26.47 36.78
CA LEU A 506 -3.82 -27.92 36.96
C LEU A 506 -5.21 -28.51 37.21
#